data_AF-A0A7U9TJE3-F1
#
_entry.id   AF-A0A7U9TJE3-F1
#
_cell.length_a   1.000
_cell.length_b   1.000
_cell.length_c   1.000
_cell.angle_alpha   90.00
_cell.angle_beta   90.00
_cell.angle_gamma   90.00
#
_symmetry.space_group_name_H-M   'P 1'
#
loop_
_entity.id
_entity.type
_entity.pdbx_description
1 polymer ?
#
loop_
_entity_poly.entity_id
_entity_poly.type
_entity_poly.pdbx_seq_one_letter_code
_entity_poly.pdbx_strand_id
1 'polypeptide(L)'
;MDHYEIPWSFYFQFNHSEQIMRIYLSNLFKLKEAIPNNYYVLSYDDIEKFLHKYDLRKLNYFFDKKVTNTFDMVLKVKDFTRKKGYINLHALCYIESKTMHCVSIDVMEVIKIKKMFDKHILNTNVHLEIRNSEYDFKEIKDKKIEALEDHLHELIYRKYSN
;
A
#
# COMPACT_ATOMS: atom_id res chain seq x y z
N MET A 1 22.09 12.93 -6.82
CA MET A 1 20.71 12.43 -6.90
C MET A 1 20.42 11.88 -5.53
N ASP A 2 19.53 12.53 -4.80
CA ASP A 2 19.23 12.12 -3.43
C ASP A 2 18.25 10.95 -3.50
N HIS A 3 18.56 9.87 -2.77
CA HIS A 3 17.80 8.63 -2.80
C HIS A 3 17.02 8.46 -1.50
N TYR A 4 15.71 8.25 -1.59
CA TYR A 4 14.83 8.09 -0.45
C TYR A 4 14.02 6.81 -0.57
N GLU A 5 14.23 5.93 0.41
CA GLU A 5 13.47 4.71 0.57
C GLU A 5 12.21 4.98 1.40
N ILE A 6 11.03 4.68 0.86
CA ILE A 6 9.77 4.73 1.60
C ILE A 6 9.48 3.34 2.19
N PRO A 7 9.40 3.21 3.53
CA PRO A 7 9.02 1.95 4.14
C PRO A 7 7.59 1.55 3.77
N TRP A 8 7.40 0.28 3.44
CA TRP A 8 6.07 -0.32 3.32
C TRP A 8 5.77 -1.21 4.51
N SER A 9 4.48 -1.31 4.84
CA SER A 9 4.00 -2.11 5.97
C SER A 9 3.64 -3.53 5.52
N PHE A 10 2.79 -3.62 4.50
CA PHE A 10 2.42 -4.89 3.90
C PHE A 10 1.87 -4.72 2.49
N TYR A 11 1.92 -5.79 1.73
CA TYR A 11 1.37 -5.93 0.41
C TYR A 11 0.15 -6.85 0.51
N PHE A 12 -0.92 -6.55 -0.22
CA PHE A 12 -2.06 -7.44 -0.29
C PHE A 12 -2.57 -7.60 -1.71
N GLN A 13 -3.10 -8.80 -1.96
CA GLN A 13 -3.82 -9.16 -3.17
C GLN A 13 -5.26 -9.47 -2.81
N PHE A 14 -6.22 -8.85 -3.48
CA PHE A 14 -7.62 -9.22 -3.36
C PHE A 14 -8.12 -9.77 -4.70
N ASN A 15 -8.40 -11.07 -4.73
CA ASN A 15 -8.98 -11.74 -5.90
C ASN A 15 -10.50 -11.59 -5.87
N HIS A 16 -11.05 -10.81 -6.81
CA HIS A 16 -12.47 -10.50 -6.86
C HIS A 16 -13.34 -11.71 -7.24
N SER A 17 -12.81 -12.71 -7.96
CA SER A 17 -13.59 -13.90 -8.30
C SER A 17 -13.64 -14.91 -7.17
N GLU A 18 -12.49 -15.13 -6.52
CA GLU A 18 -12.38 -16.07 -5.40
C GLU A 18 -12.84 -15.47 -4.07
N GLN A 19 -12.93 -14.14 -3.99
CA GLN A 19 -13.25 -13.40 -2.76
C GLN A 19 -12.27 -13.76 -1.63
N ILE A 20 -10.99 -13.86 -1.98
CA ILE A 20 -9.87 -14.17 -1.07
C ILE A 20 -8.89 -13.01 -1.05
N MET A 21 -8.39 -12.68 0.14
CA MET A 21 -7.29 -11.73 0.31
C MET A 21 -6.03 -12.44 0.78
N ARG A 22 -4.92 -12.24 0.07
CA ARG A 22 -3.59 -12.66 0.49
C ARG A 22 -2.83 -11.44 0.99
N ILE A 23 -2.21 -11.52 2.16
CA ILE A 23 -1.47 -10.42 2.78
C ILE A 23 -0.06 -10.89 3.09
N TYR A 24 0.92 -10.10 2.68
CA TYR A 24 2.35 -10.31 2.89
C TYR A 24 2.90 -9.12 3.67
N LEU A 25 3.40 -9.35 4.88
CA LEU A 25 3.95 -8.29 5.73
C LEU A 25 5.43 -8.06 5.40
N SER A 26 5.87 -6.80 5.46
CA SER A 26 7.30 -6.49 5.39
C SER A 26 8.00 -6.95 6.66
N ASN A 27 9.27 -7.37 6.54
CA ASN A 27 10.08 -7.77 7.70
C ASN A 27 10.19 -6.61 8.72
N LEU A 28 10.33 -5.37 8.24
CA LEU A 28 10.39 -4.18 9.09
C LEU A 28 9.11 -4.01 9.91
N PHE A 29 7.94 -4.12 9.28
CA PHE A 29 6.66 -3.97 9.96
C PHE A 29 6.39 -5.13 10.93
N LYS A 30 6.70 -6.36 10.49
CA LYS A 30 6.60 -7.55 11.33
C LYS A 30 7.41 -7.42 12.62
N LEU A 31 8.67 -6.99 12.52
CA LEU A 31 9.55 -6.81 13.67
C LEU A 31 9.07 -5.66 14.57
N LYS A 32 8.68 -4.52 13.97
CA LYS A 32 8.18 -3.35 14.69
C LYS A 32 6.93 -3.66 15.53
N GLU A 33 5.99 -4.41 14.95
CA GLU A 33 4.71 -4.73 15.58
C GLU A 33 4.71 -6.10 16.30
N ALA A 34 5.87 -6.79 16.36
CA ALA A 34 6.02 -8.12 16.96
C ALA A 34 5.02 -9.16 16.42
N ILE A 35 4.77 -9.14 15.11
CA ILE A 35 3.83 -10.05 14.45
C ILE A 35 4.53 -11.39 14.15
N PRO A 36 3.96 -12.56 14.48
CA PRO A 36 4.64 -13.84 14.31
C PRO A 36 4.72 -14.30 12.85
N ASN A 37 3.63 -14.12 12.10
CA ASN A 37 3.52 -14.57 10.71
C ASN A 37 3.81 -13.42 9.75
N ASN A 38 4.38 -13.74 8.60
CA ASN A 38 4.63 -12.81 7.49
C ASN A 38 3.58 -12.91 6.39
N TYR A 39 2.72 -13.92 6.43
CA TYR A 39 1.75 -14.22 5.39
C TYR A 39 0.40 -14.63 5.99
N TYR A 40 -0.67 -14.13 5.40
CA TYR A 40 -2.05 -14.43 5.77
C TYR A 40 -2.90 -14.66 4.52
N VAL A 41 -3.81 -15.63 4.59
CA VAL A 41 -4.88 -15.82 3.63
C VAL A 41 -6.19 -15.64 4.36
N LEU A 42 -6.98 -14.66 3.94
CA LEU A 42 -8.27 -14.34 4.51
C LEU A 42 -9.37 -14.79 3.55
N SER A 43 -10.32 -15.56 4.09
CA SER A 43 -11.60 -15.81 3.43
C SER A 43 -12.41 -14.52 3.37
N TYR A 44 -13.48 -14.50 2.56
CA TYR A 44 -14.35 -13.32 2.49
C TYR A 44 -14.90 -12.91 3.86
N ASP A 45 -15.40 -13.86 4.65
CA ASP A 45 -15.90 -13.62 6.01
C ASP A 45 -14.84 -13.06 6.96
N ASP A 46 -13.57 -13.43 6.75
CA ASP A 46 -12.45 -12.87 7.52
C ASP A 46 -12.08 -11.48 7.04
N ILE A 47 -12.19 -11.21 5.73
CA ILE A 47 -12.02 -9.87 5.15
C ILE A 47 -13.06 -8.91 5.73
N GLU A 48 -14.32 -9.32 5.87
CA GLU A 48 -15.39 -8.48 6.45
C GLU A 48 -15.10 -8.09 7.91
N LYS A 49 -14.39 -8.94 8.65
CA LYS A 49 -13.97 -8.68 10.04
C LYS A 49 -12.65 -7.92 10.11
N PHE A 50 -11.81 -8.06 9.09
CA PHE A 50 -10.49 -7.45 9.00
C PHE A 50 -10.57 -5.99 8.51
N LEU A 51 -11.42 -5.71 7.52
CA LEU A 51 -11.62 -4.36 6.99
C LEU A 51 -12.80 -3.67 7.66
N HIS A 52 -12.74 -2.35 7.75
CA HIS A 52 -13.93 -1.59 8.05
C HIS A 52 -14.97 -1.74 6.93
N LYS A 53 -16.26 -1.80 7.27
CA LYS A 53 -17.37 -2.06 6.31
C LYS A 53 -17.39 -1.18 5.06
N TYR A 54 -16.95 0.08 5.17
CA TYR A 54 -16.90 1.01 4.03
C TYR A 54 -15.72 0.72 3.10
N ASP A 55 -14.63 0.17 3.63
CA ASP A 55 -13.43 -0.12 2.87
C ASP A 55 -13.57 -1.42 2.08
N LEU A 56 -14.31 -2.40 2.61
CA LEU A 56 -14.73 -3.57 1.83
C LEU A 56 -15.50 -3.15 0.55
N ARG A 57 -16.44 -2.20 0.67
CA ARG A 57 -17.19 -1.68 -0.48
C ARG A 57 -16.29 -0.96 -1.49
N LYS A 58 -15.23 -0.30 -1.03
CA LYS A 58 -14.26 0.35 -1.93
C LYS A 58 -13.54 -0.67 -2.80
N LEU A 59 -13.18 -1.85 -2.27
CA LEU A 59 -12.52 -2.89 -3.06
C LEU A 59 -13.37 -3.25 -4.28
N ASN A 60 -14.65 -3.55 -4.08
CA ASN A 60 -15.58 -3.88 -5.15
C ASN A 60 -15.81 -2.71 -6.11
N TYR A 61 -15.90 -1.48 -5.59
CA TYR A 61 -16.08 -0.27 -6.40
C TYR A 61 -15.00 -0.12 -7.49
N PHE A 62 -13.73 -0.38 -7.16
CA PHE A 62 -12.64 -0.23 -8.15
C PHE A 62 -12.72 -1.27 -9.27
N PHE A 63 -13.20 -2.49 -8.99
CA PHE A 63 -13.50 -3.49 -10.02
C PHE A 63 -14.70 -3.08 -10.87
N ASP A 64 -15.78 -2.63 -10.25
CA ASP A 64 -17.00 -2.20 -10.94
C ASP A 64 -16.73 -1.02 -11.89
N LYS A 65 -15.86 -0.09 -11.47
CA LYS A 65 -15.41 1.04 -12.28
C LYS A 65 -14.37 0.68 -13.33
N LYS A 66 -13.90 -0.58 -13.37
CA LYS A 66 -12.89 -1.06 -14.31
C LYS A 66 -11.65 -0.16 -14.34
N VAL A 67 -11.14 0.22 -13.16
CA VAL A 67 -9.95 1.06 -13.09
C VAL A 67 -8.76 0.33 -13.69
N THR A 68 -8.09 0.98 -14.65
CA THR A 68 -6.97 0.38 -15.41
C THR A 68 -5.60 0.90 -15.00
N ASN A 69 -5.55 2.08 -14.38
CA ASN A 69 -4.32 2.74 -13.98
C ASN A 69 -4.01 2.45 -12.50
N THR A 70 -2.83 2.88 -12.05
CA THR A 70 -2.51 2.93 -10.62
C THR A 70 -3.40 3.93 -9.90
N PHE A 71 -3.73 3.64 -8.65
CA PHE A 71 -4.57 4.49 -7.80
C PHE A 71 -4.17 4.37 -6.34
N ASP A 72 -4.43 5.42 -5.57
CA ASP A 72 -4.28 5.41 -4.14
C ASP A 72 -5.61 5.15 -3.42
N MET A 73 -5.54 4.44 -2.30
CA MET A 73 -6.69 4.32 -1.41
C MET A 73 -6.29 4.30 0.06
N VAL A 74 -7.17 4.86 0.89
CA VAL A 74 -7.08 4.77 2.34
C VAL A 74 -8.01 3.66 2.83
N LEU A 75 -7.43 2.71 3.57
CA LEU A 75 -8.11 1.56 4.16
C LEU A 75 -7.98 1.59 5.69
N LYS A 76 -9.02 1.14 6.37
CA LYS A 76 -8.99 0.87 7.81
C LYS A 76 -8.96 -0.62 8.03
N VAL A 77 -7.84 -1.12 8.52
CA VAL A 77 -7.66 -2.55 8.84
C VAL A 77 -7.62 -2.75 10.33
N LYS A 78 -8.14 -3.87 10.80
CA LYS A 78 -8.03 -4.27 12.20
C LYS A 78 -6.58 -4.60 12.52
N ASP A 79 -6.12 -4.17 13.69
CA ASP A 79 -4.75 -4.38 14.14
C ASP A 79 -4.41 -5.89 14.19
N PHE A 80 -3.33 -6.28 13.50
CA PHE A 80 -2.81 -7.65 13.46
C PHE A 80 -2.43 -8.19 14.85
N THR A 81 -2.12 -7.31 15.80
CA THR A 81 -1.70 -7.63 17.18
C THR A 81 -2.88 -7.78 18.15
N ARG A 82 -4.14 -7.74 17.66
CA ARG A 82 -5.38 -7.82 18.47
C ARG A 82 -5.58 -6.66 19.47
N LYS A 83 -4.79 -5.59 19.42
CA LYS A 83 -5.10 -4.35 20.15
C LYS A 83 -6.42 -3.77 19.63
N LYS A 84 -7.20 -3.15 20.52
CA LYS A 84 -8.48 -2.53 20.12
C LYS A 84 -8.22 -1.36 19.18
N GLY A 85 -8.73 -1.43 17.95
CA GLY A 85 -8.72 -0.32 17.02
C GLY A 85 -8.60 -0.73 15.56
N TYR A 86 -8.69 0.28 14.68
CA TYR A 86 -8.32 0.17 13.28
C TYR A 86 -7.06 0.98 13.01
N ILE A 87 -6.18 0.46 12.18
CA ILE A 87 -5.04 1.16 11.63
C ILE A 87 -5.47 1.76 10.29
N ASN A 88 -5.27 3.07 10.11
CA ASN A 88 -5.42 3.71 8.82
C ASN A 88 -4.18 3.41 7.99
N LEU A 89 -4.40 2.92 6.78
CA LEU A 89 -3.36 2.58 5.84
C LEU A 89 -3.57 3.36 4.55
N HIS A 90 -2.49 3.88 4.02
CA HIS A 90 -2.46 4.44 2.68
C HIS A 90 -1.84 3.38 1.77
N ALA A 91 -2.58 2.95 0.76
CA ALA A 91 -2.13 1.91 -0.16
C ALA A 91 -2.09 2.44 -1.60
N LEU A 92 -1.01 2.12 -2.30
CA LEU A 92 -0.88 2.33 -3.74
C LEU A 92 -1.23 1.02 -4.44
N CYS A 93 -2.10 1.08 -5.44
CA CYS A 93 -2.76 -0.09 -5.98
C CYS A 93 -2.82 -0.09 -7.50
N TYR A 94 -2.94 -1.28 -8.07
CA TYR A 94 -3.34 -1.50 -9.45
C TYR A 94 -4.22 -2.75 -9.55
N ILE A 95 -4.93 -2.89 -10.66
CA ILE A 95 -5.70 -4.10 -10.96
C ILE A 95 -5.05 -4.80 -12.16
N GLU A 96 -4.78 -6.10 -12.00
CA GLU A 96 -4.36 -6.97 -13.10
C GLU A 96 -5.36 -8.12 -13.22
N SER A 97 -6.02 -8.19 -14.37
CA SER A 97 -7.10 -9.14 -14.65
C SER A 97 -8.27 -9.05 -13.64
N LYS A 98 -8.26 -9.88 -12.59
CA LYS A 98 -9.30 -9.95 -11.55
C LYS A 98 -8.74 -9.85 -10.13
N THR A 99 -7.47 -9.46 -10.02
CA THR A 99 -6.77 -9.31 -8.75
C THR A 99 -6.36 -7.86 -8.59
N MET A 100 -6.68 -7.30 -7.44
CA MET A 100 -6.19 -6.00 -7.02
C MET A 100 -4.92 -6.23 -6.22
N HIS A 101 -3.87 -5.51 -6.58
CA HIS A 101 -2.54 -5.59 -5.98
C HIS A 101 -2.26 -4.25 -5.31
N CYS A 102 -1.88 -4.27 -4.04
CA CYS A 102 -1.75 -3.05 -3.26
C CYS A 102 -0.58 -3.11 -2.30
N VAL A 103 0.24 -2.06 -2.27
CA VAL A 103 1.32 -1.88 -1.31
C VAL A 103 0.93 -0.79 -0.33
N SER A 104 0.86 -1.13 0.96
CA SER A 104 0.63 -0.18 2.03
C SER A 104 1.93 0.54 2.38
N ILE A 105 1.94 1.87 2.27
CA ILE A 105 3.08 2.73 2.56
C ILE A 105 2.90 3.48 3.88
N ASP A 106 4.01 3.87 4.52
CA ASP A 106 3.96 4.77 5.66
C ASP A 106 3.72 6.21 5.21
N VAL A 107 2.46 6.65 5.27
CA VAL A 107 2.04 7.99 4.84
C VAL A 107 2.74 9.11 5.60
N MET A 108 3.22 8.87 6.82
CA MET A 108 3.92 9.90 7.59
C MET A 108 5.31 10.18 6.99
N GLU A 109 5.99 9.17 6.46
CA GLU A 109 7.25 9.37 5.73
C GLU A 109 6.99 10.08 4.39
N VAL A 110 5.90 9.75 3.68
CA VAL A 110 5.49 10.49 2.47
C VAL A 110 5.28 11.98 2.76
N ILE A 111 4.56 12.31 3.83
CA ILE A 111 4.31 13.70 4.26
C ILE A 111 5.62 14.40 4.62
N LYS A 112 6.54 13.71 5.30
CA LYS A 112 7.84 14.25 5.69
C LYS A 112 8.70 14.56 4.47
N ILE A 113 8.78 13.65 3.50
CA ILE A 113 9.46 13.85 2.23
C ILE A 113 8.85 15.04 1.47
N LYS A 114 7.52 15.09 1.35
CA LYS A 114 6.82 16.23 0.73
C LYS A 114 7.19 17.57 1.40
N LYS A 115 7.18 17.64 2.73
CA LYS A 115 7.59 18.86 3.47
C LYS A 115 9.04 19.26 3.19
N MET A 116 9.93 18.30 2.95
CA MET A 116 11.31 18.59 2.58
C MET A 116 11.41 19.14 1.15
N PHE A 117 10.62 18.61 0.20
CA PHE A 117 10.49 19.16 -1.15
C PHE A 117 9.92 20.57 -1.15
N ASP A 118 8.81 20.81 -0.44
CA ASP A 118 8.12 22.11 -0.41
C ASP A 118 9.01 23.21 0.20
N LYS A 119 9.93 22.84 1.11
CA LYS A 119 10.92 23.75 1.70
C LYS A 119 12.17 23.94 0.82
N HIS A 120 12.20 23.36 -0.38
CA HIS A 120 13.37 23.31 -1.26
C HIS A 120 14.63 22.73 -0.58
N ILE A 121 14.43 21.87 0.43
CA ILE A 121 15.53 21.17 1.12
C ILE A 121 16.08 20.06 0.21
N LEU A 122 15.24 19.54 -0.69
CA LEU A 122 15.59 18.52 -1.65
C LEU A 122 15.76 19.13 -3.04
N ASN A 123 16.75 18.63 -3.79
CA ASN A 123 16.89 18.91 -5.21
C ASN A 123 15.70 18.33 -5.99
N THR A 124 15.39 18.87 -7.17
CA THR A 124 14.32 18.34 -8.05
C THR A 124 14.58 16.93 -8.59
N ASN A 125 15.81 16.42 -8.46
CA ASN A 125 16.21 15.09 -8.92
C ASN A 125 16.34 14.12 -7.74
N VAL A 126 15.20 13.76 -7.16
CA VAL A 126 15.09 12.78 -6.08
C VAL A 126 14.55 11.48 -6.62
N HIS A 127 15.19 10.37 -6.26
CA HIS A 127 14.66 9.04 -6.50
C HIS A 127 13.86 8.58 -5.29
N LEU A 128 12.64 8.12 -5.52
CA LEU A 128 11.80 7.51 -4.50
C LEU A 128 11.66 6.04 -4.84
N GLU A 129 12.04 5.19 -3.90
CA GLU A 129 11.94 3.74 -4.04
C GLU A 129 11.11 3.18 -2.89
N ILE A 130 10.25 2.21 -3.16
CA ILE A 130 9.56 1.48 -2.10
C ILE A 130 10.55 0.47 -1.51
N ARG A 131 10.92 0.66 -0.23
CA ARG A 131 11.99 -0.09 0.43
C ARG A 131 11.81 -1.61 0.35
N ASN A 132 12.64 -2.31 -0.41
CA ASN A 132 12.49 -3.75 -0.64
C ASN A 132 13.09 -4.60 0.50
N SER A 133 12.38 -4.77 1.62
CA SER A 133 12.86 -5.61 2.73
C SER A 133 12.43 -7.08 2.57
N GLU A 134 13.29 -7.87 1.92
CA GLU A 134 13.54 -9.31 2.18
C GLU A 134 12.40 -10.34 2.09
N TYR A 135 11.22 -10.00 1.55
CA TYR A 135 10.35 -11.01 0.93
C TYR A 135 10.21 -10.63 -0.52
N ASP A 136 10.62 -11.58 -1.37
CA ASP A 136 10.63 -11.46 -2.82
C ASP A 136 9.36 -10.75 -3.32
N PHE A 137 9.49 -9.45 -3.57
CA PHE A 137 8.64 -8.71 -4.50
C PHE A 137 8.65 -9.39 -5.89
N LYS A 138 9.42 -10.46 -6.14
CA LYS A 138 9.46 -11.25 -7.38
C LYS A 138 8.10 -11.73 -7.89
N GLU A 139 7.07 -11.86 -7.04
CA GLU A 139 5.71 -12.15 -7.53
C GLU A 139 5.04 -10.93 -8.20
N ILE A 140 5.48 -9.72 -7.87
CA ILE A 140 5.08 -8.46 -8.50
C ILE A 140 6.13 -8.15 -9.57
N LYS A 141 5.78 -8.33 -10.84
CA LYS A 141 6.69 -8.03 -11.96
C LYS A 141 7.27 -6.61 -11.81
N ASP A 142 8.59 -6.45 -12.01
CA ASP A 142 9.33 -5.18 -11.84
C ASP A 142 8.60 -3.95 -12.43
N LYS A 143 8.05 -4.07 -13.64
CA LYS A 143 7.28 -2.99 -14.32
C LYS A 143 6.08 -2.46 -13.54
N LYS A 144 5.52 -3.24 -12.61
CA LYS A 144 4.38 -2.85 -11.78
C LYS A 144 4.84 -2.15 -10.49
N ILE A 145 6.06 -2.43 -10.02
CA ILE A 145 6.69 -1.69 -8.92
C ILE A 145 7.04 -0.30 -9.40
N GLU A 146 7.68 -0.19 -10.57
CA GLU A 146 8.00 1.09 -11.22
C GLU A 146 6.74 1.97 -11.34
N ALA A 147 5.62 1.41 -11.82
CA ALA A 147 4.36 2.14 -11.93
C ALA A 147 3.80 2.61 -10.58
N LEU A 148 4.03 1.87 -9.49
CA LEU A 148 3.64 2.28 -8.13
C LEU A 148 4.56 3.38 -7.59
N GLU A 149 5.86 3.32 -7.90
CA GLU A 149 6.85 4.33 -7.55
C GLU A 149 6.62 5.65 -8.30
N ASP A 150 6.31 5.57 -9.59
CA ASP A 150 5.89 6.72 -10.39
C ASP A 150 4.64 7.36 -9.79
N HIS A 151 3.66 6.54 -9.39
CA HIS A 151 2.44 7.04 -8.76
C HIS A 151 2.70 7.66 -7.37
N LEU A 152 3.63 7.10 -6.61
CA LEU A 152 4.09 7.66 -5.34
C LEU A 152 4.76 9.03 -5.54
N HIS A 153 5.57 9.15 -6.59
CA HIS A 153 6.18 10.40 -7.00
C HIS A 153 5.08 11.42 -7.35
N GLU A 154 4.11 11.07 -8.19
CA GLU A 154 2.95 11.91 -8.46
C GLU A 154 2.23 12.34 -7.18
N LEU A 155 2.01 11.41 -6.23
CA LEU A 155 1.33 11.69 -4.97
C LEU A 155 2.07 12.72 -4.11
N ILE A 156 3.41 12.66 -4.07
CA ILE A 156 4.24 13.64 -3.36
C ILE A 156 4.22 15.01 -4.06
N TYR A 157 4.21 15.02 -5.39
CA TYR A 157 4.21 16.25 -6.20
C TYR A 157 2.82 16.85 -6.45
N ARG A 158 1.73 16.13 -6.14
CA ARG A 158 0.36 16.68 -6.20
C ARG A 158 0.32 17.96 -5.36
N LYS A 159 0.13 19.09 -6.04
CA LYS A 159 -0.32 20.32 -5.37
C LYS A 159 -1.74 20.02 -4.91
N TYR A 160 -1.94 19.92 -3.59
CA TYR A 160 -3.28 20.04 -3.04
C TYR A 160 -3.76 21.42 -3.44
N SER A 161 -4.63 21.48 -4.44
CA SER A 161 -5.34 22.71 -4.75
C SER A 161 -6.30 22.89 -3.58
N ASN A 162 -5.98 23.86 -2.70
CA ASN A 162 -6.79 24.21 -1.53
C ASN A 162 -8.23 24.50 -1.92
#